data_AF-Q6D560-F1
#
_entry.id   AF-Q6D560-F1
#
_cell.length_a   1.000
_cell.length_b   1.000
_cell.length_c   1.000
_cell.angle_alpha   90.00
_cell.angle_beta   90.00
_cell.angle_gamma   90.00
#
_symmetry.space_group_name_H-M   'P 1'
#
loop_
_entity.id
_entity.type
_entity.pdbx_description
1 polymer ?
#
loop_
_entity_poly.entity_id
_entity_poly.type
_entity_poly.pdbx_seq_one_letter_code
_entity_poly.pdbx_strand_id
1 'polypeptide(L)'
;MSRYHVSSSQGQYEKDSGEQNGAALVNTLAPELMGTAAVRELAIRRATHYIGEALRGYLATSNEINYSAENNDILTAIGFRPDTASRVDNQQKYTPVQNRVYAHRQAELSQQKPT
;
A
#
# COMPACT_ATOMS: atom_id res chain seq x y z
N MET A 1 -2.08 -18.77 33.25
CA MET A 1 -1.00 -18.37 32.32
C MET A 1 -0.68 -19.56 31.42
N SER A 2 -1.24 -19.60 30.20
CA SER A 2 -0.97 -20.64 29.22
C SER A 2 -0.26 -20.02 28.02
N ARG A 3 0.95 -20.50 27.71
CA ARG A 3 1.79 -20.07 26.60
C ARG A 3 1.29 -20.74 25.33
N TYR A 4 0.83 -19.96 24.36
CA TYR A 4 0.58 -20.47 23.01
C TYR A 4 1.89 -20.56 22.24
N HIS A 5 2.36 -21.79 21.98
CA HIS A 5 3.25 -22.09 20.87
C HIS A 5 2.37 -22.21 19.63
N VAL A 6 2.46 -21.25 18.69
CA VAL A 6 1.83 -21.37 17.37
C VAL A 6 2.92 -21.56 16.32
N SER A 7 2.95 -22.81 15.84
CA SER A 7 3.28 -23.30 14.50
C SER A 7 4.12 -22.40 13.59
N SER A 8 5.40 -22.75 13.51
CA SER A 8 6.40 -22.22 12.57
C SER A 8 6.21 -22.68 11.11
N SER A 9 5.05 -23.25 10.77
CA SER A 9 4.81 -23.90 9.47
C SER A 9 4.06 -23.04 8.46
N GLN A 10 3.27 -22.03 8.87
CA GLN A 10 2.53 -21.18 7.91
C GLN A 10 3.34 -20.00 7.36
N GLY A 11 4.26 -19.42 8.14
CA GLY A 11 5.12 -18.33 7.68
C GLY A 11 6.16 -18.75 6.62
N GLN A 12 6.35 -20.05 6.39
CA GLN A 12 7.22 -20.56 5.34
C GLN A 12 6.52 -20.65 3.97
N TYR A 13 5.20 -20.90 3.93
CA TYR A 13 4.47 -21.01 2.67
C TYR A 13 4.30 -19.67 1.93
N GLU A 14 4.07 -18.57 2.65
CA GLU A 14 3.90 -17.25 2.01
C GLU A 14 5.23 -16.72 1.46
N LYS A 15 6.32 -16.91 2.21
CA LYS A 15 7.66 -16.49 1.79
C LYS A 15 8.12 -17.23 0.53
N ASP A 16 7.93 -18.55 0.51
CA ASP A 16 8.31 -19.38 -0.64
C ASP A 16 7.43 -19.09 -1.87
N SER A 17 6.13 -18.77 -1.68
CA SER A 17 5.24 -18.42 -2.79
C SER A 17 5.61 -17.08 -3.45
N GLY A 18 6.02 -16.08 -2.66
CA GLY A 18 6.45 -14.78 -3.16
C GLY A 18 7.78 -14.87 -3.91
N GLU A 19 8.72 -15.67 -3.40
CA GLU A 19 10.03 -15.88 -4.04
C GLU A 19 9.91 -16.69 -5.35
N GLN A 20 9.10 -17.76 -5.37
CA GLN A 20 8.88 -18.57 -6.58
C GLN A 20 8.14 -17.79 -7.68
N ASN A 21 7.08 -17.06 -7.33
CA ASN A 21 6.34 -16.25 -8.29
C ASN A 21 7.18 -15.06 -8.77
N GLY A 22 7.97 -14.45 -7.89
CA GLY A 22 8.93 -13.41 -8.24
C GLY A 22 9.98 -13.89 -9.26
N ALA A 23 10.53 -15.09 -9.05
CA ALA A 23 11.51 -15.68 -9.97
C ALA A 23 10.90 -15.99 -11.34
N ALA A 24 9.67 -16.53 -11.39
CA ALA A 24 8.95 -16.78 -12.63
C ALA A 24 8.66 -15.49 -13.42
N LEU A 25 8.32 -14.40 -12.72
CA LEU A 25 8.11 -13.09 -13.31
C LEU A 25 9.41 -12.49 -13.87
N VAL A 26 10.51 -12.55 -13.10
CA VAL A 26 11.83 -12.06 -13.56
C VAL A 26 12.30 -12.82 -14.79
N ASN A 27 12.13 -14.14 -14.84
CA ASN A 27 12.51 -14.96 -15.99
C ASN A 27 11.67 -14.65 -17.24
N THR A 28 10.38 -14.40 -17.06
CA THR A 28 9.47 -14.01 -18.17
C THR A 28 9.84 -12.64 -18.74
N LEU A 29 10.37 -11.74 -17.89
CA LEU A 29 10.72 -10.36 -18.25
C LEU A 29 12.21 -10.17 -18.60
N ALA A 30 13.04 -11.20 -18.45
CA ALA A 30 14.49 -11.12 -18.66
C ALA A 30 14.91 -10.61 -20.06
N PRO A 31 14.30 -11.04 -21.19
CA PRO A 31 14.69 -10.56 -22.53
C PRO A 31 14.46 -9.06 -22.72
N GLU A 32 13.45 -8.57 -22.04
CA GLU A 32 13.01 -7.18 -22.05
C GLU A 32 13.93 -6.36 -21.10
N LEU A 33 14.25 -6.88 -19.91
CA LEU A 33 15.10 -6.19 -18.92
C LEU A 33 16.61 -6.20 -19.23
N MET A 34 17.10 -7.13 -20.05
CA MET A 34 18.54 -7.30 -20.37
C MET A 34 19.07 -6.39 -21.50
N GLY A 35 18.23 -5.57 -22.15
CA GLY A 35 18.68 -4.65 -23.19
C GLY A 35 19.17 -3.28 -22.66
N THR A 36 19.65 -2.43 -23.59
CA THR A 36 20.08 -1.04 -23.33
C THR A 36 19.02 -0.24 -22.55
N ALA A 37 19.37 0.92 -21.98
CA ALA A 37 18.42 1.73 -21.19
C ALA A 37 17.06 1.96 -21.90
N ALA A 38 17.07 2.14 -23.23
CA ALA A 38 15.86 2.27 -24.05
C ALA A 38 15.07 0.95 -24.18
N VAL A 39 15.76 -0.18 -24.30
CA VAL A 39 15.12 -1.51 -24.33
C VAL A 39 14.56 -1.86 -22.95
N ARG A 40 15.27 -1.55 -21.86
CA ARG A 40 14.77 -1.72 -20.48
C ARG A 40 13.53 -0.86 -20.20
N GLU A 41 13.45 0.35 -20.71
CA GLU A 41 12.25 1.18 -20.55
C GLU A 41 11.07 0.58 -21.33
N LEU A 42 11.29 0.17 -22.59
CA LEU A 42 10.27 -0.48 -23.42
C LEU A 42 9.77 -1.77 -22.78
N ALA A 43 10.68 -2.54 -22.21
CA ALA A 43 10.43 -3.73 -21.45
C ALA A 43 9.53 -3.55 -20.25
N ILE A 44 9.84 -2.56 -19.41
CA ILE A 44 9.03 -2.23 -18.23
C ILE A 44 7.64 -1.77 -18.69
N ARG A 45 7.55 -0.98 -19.76
CA ARG A 45 6.26 -0.54 -20.32
C ARG A 45 5.42 -1.75 -20.78
N ARG A 46 6.03 -2.69 -21.51
CA ARG A 46 5.36 -3.92 -21.97
C ARG A 46 4.94 -4.82 -20.81
N ALA A 47 5.84 -5.04 -19.84
CA ALA A 47 5.57 -5.82 -18.64
C ALA A 47 4.38 -5.26 -17.85
N THR A 48 4.38 -3.95 -17.62
CA THR A 48 3.31 -3.24 -16.91
C THR A 48 1.98 -3.36 -17.65
N HIS A 49 2.01 -3.25 -18.99
CA HIS A 49 0.83 -3.42 -19.82
C HIS A 49 0.26 -4.84 -19.70
N TYR A 50 1.08 -5.88 -19.86
CA TYR A 50 0.62 -7.26 -19.75
C TYR A 50 0.09 -7.60 -18.36
N ILE A 51 0.76 -7.15 -17.30
CA ILE A 51 0.27 -7.33 -15.92
C ILE A 51 -1.07 -6.61 -15.74
N GLY A 52 -1.22 -5.40 -16.28
CA GLY A 52 -2.47 -4.65 -16.23
C GLY A 52 -3.63 -5.39 -16.90
N GLU A 53 -3.42 -5.95 -18.09
CA GLU A 53 -4.44 -6.71 -18.81
C GLU A 53 -4.81 -8.02 -18.11
N ALA A 54 -3.81 -8.76 -17.63
CA ALA A 54 -4.04 -9.99 -16.87
C ALA A 54 -4.83 -9.72 -15.58
N LEU A 55 -4.48 -8.65 -14.85
CA LEU A 55 -5.20 -8.23 -13.65
C LEU A 55 -6.63 -7.80 -13.98
N ARG A 56 -6.85 -7.04 -15.06
CA ARG A 56 -8.21 -6.66 -15.49
C ARG A 56 -9.07 -7.89 -15.81
N GLY A 57 -8.52 -8.87 -16.53
CA GLY A 57 -9.23 -10.12 -16.81
C GLY A 57 -9.56 -10.92 -15.55
N TYR A 58 -8.62 -10.98 -14.60
CA TYR A 58 -8.85 -11.61 -13.30
C TYR A 58 -9.95 -10.89 -12.53
N LEU A 59 -9.91 -9.56 -12.42
CA LEU A 59 -10.91 -8.76 -11.71
C LEU A 59 -12.31 -8.85 -12.33
N ALA A 60 -12.40 -9.06 -13.65
CA ALA A 60 -13.68 -9.24 -14.34
C ALA A 60 -14.34 -10.59 -14.05
N THR A 61 -13.56 -11.59 -13.61
CA THR A 61 -14.03 -12.97 -13.37
C THR A 61 -13.97 -13.36 -11.88
N SER A 62 -13.25 -12.60 -11.06
CA SER A 62 -13.09 -12.86 -9.64
C SER A 62 -14.33 -12.46 -8.83
N ASN A 63 -14.63 -13.24 -7.80
CA ASN A 63 -15.54 -12.85 -6.72
C ASN A 63 -14.93 -11.73 -5.85
N GLU A 64 -15.64 -11.37 -4.77
CA GLU A 64 -15.23 -10.38 -3.78
C GLU A 64 -13.77 -10.53 -3.33
N ILE A 65 -13.03 -9.42 -3.35
CA ILE A 65 -11.63 -9.35 -2.95
C ILE A 65 -11.57 -8.95 -1.49
N ASN A 66 -11.12 -9.87 -0.65
CA ASN A 66 -11.01 -9.68 0.78
C ASN A 66 -9.59 -9.33 1.19
N TYR A 67 -9.44 -8.64 2.34
CA TYR A 67 -8.13 -8.45 2.95
C TYR A 67 -7.48 -9.78 3.32
N SER A 68 -6.15 -9.82 3.34
CA SER A 68 -5.42 -10.98 3.85
C SER A 68 -5.77 -11.23 5.31
N ALA A 69 -5.77 -12.51 5.71
CA ALA A 69 -6.15 -12.92 7.05
C ALA A 69 -5.29 -12.26 8.14
N GLU A 70 -4.02 -11.99 7.84
CA GLU A 70 -3.06 -11.37 8.77
C GLU A 70 -3.47 -9.95 9.20
N ASN A 71 -4.04 -9.15 8.30
CA ASN A 71 -4.34 -7.74 8.55
C ASN A 71 -5.84 -7.42 8.45
N ASN A 72 -6.69 -8.45 8.41
CA ASN A 72 -8.11 -8.28 8.15
C ASN A 72 -8.80 -7.44 9.23
N ASP A 73 -8.50 -7.69 10.50
CA ASP A 73 -9.08 -7.00 11.65
C ASP A 73 -8.75 -5.50 11.63
N ILE A 74 -7.48 -5.16 11.41
CA ILE A 74 -7.01 -3.78 11.33
C ILE A 74 -7.60 -3.06 10.12
N LEU A 75 -7.47 -3.65 8.92
CA LEU A 75 -7.92 -3.02 7.67
C LEU A 75 -9.45 -2.86 7.61
N THR A 76 -10.18 -3.78 8.24
CA THR A 76 -11.63 -3.64 8.41
C THR A 76 -11.97 -2.56 9.44
N ALA A 77 -11.28 -2.52 10.58
CA ALA A 77 -11.55 -1.55 11.65
C ALA A 77 -11.27 -0.10 11.23
N ILE A 78 -10.21 0.15 10.46
CA ILE A 78 -9.89 1.51 9.97
C ILE A 78 -10.76 1.93 8.78
N GLY A 79 -11.40 0.96 8.10
CA GLY A 79 -12.19 1.17 6.91
C GLY A 79 -11.35 1.45 5.65
N PHE A 80 -11.94 1.20 4.48
CA PHE A 80 -11.25 1.32 3.19
C PHE A 80 -10.81 2.75 2.84
N ARG A 81 -11.55 3.76 3.31
CA ARG A 81 -11.30 5.19 3.06
C ARG A 81 -11.67 6.00 4.31
N PRO A 82 -10.98 7.13 4.55
CA PRO A 82 -11.43 8.11 5.53
C PRO A 82 -12.86 8.55 5.23
N ASP A 83 -13.64 8.83 6.28
CA ASP A 83 -14.99 9.33 6.15
C ASP A 83 -15.02 10.68 5.42
N THR A 84 -16.19 11.02 4.86
CA THR A 84 -16.37 12.22 4.04
C THR A 84 -16.05 13.50 4.81
N ALA A 85 -16.40 13.57 6.10
CA ALA A 85 -16.15 14.77 6.90
C ALA A 85 -14.64 14.96 7.10
N SER A 86 -13.92 13.91 7.48
CA SER A 86 -12.46 13.93 7.59
C SER A 86 -11.78 14.35 6.28
N ARG A 87 -12.26 13.88 5.13
CA ARG A 87 -11.72 14.30 3.82
C ARG A 87 -11.94 15.78 3.54
N VAL A 88 -13.12 16.31 3.85
CA VAL A 88 -13.46 17.74 3.68
C VAL A 88 -12.66 18.61 4.65
N ASP A 89 -12.49 18.15 5.89
CA ASP A 89 -11.77 18.90 6.92
C ASP A 89 -10.29 19.06 6.61
N ASN A 90 -9.68 18.03 6.01
CA ASN A 90 -8.28 18.00 5.62
C ASN A 90 -7.99 18.57 4.22
N GLN A 91 -8.99 19.10 3.50
CA GLN A 91 -8.71 19.86 2.28
C GLN A 91 -7.85 21.08 2.61
N GLN A 92 -6.91 21.41 1.72
CA GLN A 92 -5.99 22.52 1.96
C GLN A 92 -6.75 23.85 1.99
N LYS A 93 -7.04 24.33 3.21
CA LYS A 93 -7.80 25.57 3.48
C LYS A 93 -6.91 26.81 3.59
N TYR A 94 -5.60 26.62 3.76
CA TYR A 94 -4.66 27.68 4.11
C TYR A 94 -3.38 27.61 3.27
N THR A 95 -2.78 28.77 3.05
CA THR A 95 -1.45 28.89 2.44
C THR A 95 -0.35 28.42 3.41
N PRO A 96 0.83 28.01 2.91
CA PRO A 96 1.94 27.61 3.77
C PRO A 96 2.36 28.67 4.80
N VAL A 97 2.20 29.96 4.49
CA VAL A 97 2.49 31.06 5.44
C VAL A 97 1.46 31.08 6.56
N GLN A 98 0.17 30.94 6.25
CA GLN A 98 -0.91 30.90 7.24
C GLN A 98 -0.78 29.68 8.17
N ASN A 99 -0.38 28.52 7.65
CA ASN A 99 -0.13 27.33 8.47
C ASN A 99 1.00 27.54 9.48
N ARG A 100 2.08 28.23 9.09
CA ARG A 100 3.17 28.56 10.01
C ARG A 100 2.69 29.46 11.15
N VAL A 101 1.94 30.51 10.82
CA VAL A 101 1.38 31.43 11.82
C VAL A 101 0.37 30.70 12.74
N TYR A 102 -0.44 29.78 12.20
CA TYR A 102 -1.35 28.95 13.00
C TYR A 102 -0.58 28.02 13.95
N ALA A 103 0.46 27.34 13.48
CA ALA A 103 1.28 26.46 14.29
C ALA A 103 1.97 27.19 15.45
N HIS A 104 2.49 28.41 15.20
CA HIS A 104 3.07 29.25 16.26
C HIS A 104 2.03 29.61 17.34
N ARG A 105 0.84 30.06 16.92
CA ARG A 105 -0.25 30.38 17.86
C ARG A 105 -0.72 29.16 18.65
N GLN A 106 -0.82 27.99 18.04
CA GLN A 106 -1.18 26.75 18.73
C GLN A 106 -0.13 26.34 19.77
N ALA A 107 1.16 26.52 19.47
CA ALA A 107 2.23 26.29 20.42
C ALA A 107 2.12 27.24 21.62
N GLU A 108 1.91 28.54 21.39
CA GLU A 108 1.71 29.53 22.45
C GLU A 108 0.51 29.20 23.35
N LEU A 109 -0.63 28.83 22.75
CA LEU A 109 -1.84 28.43 23.48
C LEU A 109 -1.61 27.17 24.33
N SER A 110 -0.85 26.20 23.82
CA SER A 110 -0.54 24.96 24.54
C SER A 110 0.37 25.18 25.75
N GLN A 111 1.07 26.31 25.82
CA GLN A 111 1.93 26.70 26.95
C GLN A 111 1.20 27.55 28.00
N GLN A 112 -0.04 27.99 27.72
CA GLN A 112 -0.83 28.72 28.70
C GLN A 112 -1.34 27.76 29.78
N LYS A 113 -1.10 28.13 31.04
CA LYS A 113 -1.55 27.36 32.20
C LYS A 113 -3.07 27.56 32.37
N PRO A 114 -3.87 26.49 32.58
CA PRO A 114 -5.29 26.66 32.84
C PRO A 114 -5.47 27.48 34.12
N THR A 115 -6.21 28.59 34.01
CA THR A 115 -6.67 29.42 35.14
C THR A 115 -7.71 28.71 35.99
#